data_AF-K8WL44-F1
#
_entry.id   AF-K8WL44-F1
#
_cell.length_a   1.000
_cell.length_b   1.000
_cell.length_c   1.000
_cell.angle_alpha   90.00
_cell.angle_beta   90.00
_cell.angle_gamma   90.00
#
_symmetry.space_group_name_H-M   'P 1'
#
loop_
_entity.id
_entity.type
_entity.pdbx_description
1 polymer ?
#
loop_
_entity_poly.entity_id
_entity_poly.type
_entity_poly.pdbx_seq_one_letter_code
_entity_poly.pdbx_strand_id
1 'polypeptide(L)'
;MQYDLFTLENVNKAKALFSPHSEDDIYLTHLSSAHWCIHQLSTLSEDDIEQALDYLSVWDLIAEPQETARELTKIDSYAWRHCVAEPLSDRNRTIPLVGACAVLGMIGNDDIPKEKCLLAASNFAFAILSIQVDDTEVVNSFDNLHLIEKRQKAAYAKHDKHYGLIKAKMNAWAEQEISKCNGKMTMKGLTEHVDAKYHDWLAKYPVDSIEYMKLHPFNKNQDPDKGVSWKTIYDWVTPLLRDKKK
;
A
#
# COMPACT_ATOMS: atom_id res chain seq x y z
N MET A 1 10.05 10.33 -29.14
CA MET A 1 10.38 10.60 -27.72
C MET A 1 10.81 9.27 -27.16
N GLN A 2 12.09 9.14 -26.79
CA GLN A 2 12.62 7.91 -26.20
C GLN A 2 12.06 7.86 -24.77
N TYR A 3 11.39 6.78 -24.41
CA TYR A 3 10.69 6.67 -23.12
C TYR A 3 11.64 6.17 -22.03
N ASP A 4 12.47 7.04 -21.46
CA ASP A 4 13.48 6.68 -20.45
C ASP A 4 12.94 5.73 -19.35
N LEU A 5 13.70 4.69 -19.02
CA LEU A 5 13.31 3.67 -18.04
C LEU A 5 13.49 4.18 -16.62
N PHE A 6 14.66 4.72 -16.29
CA PHE A 6 15.07 5.11 -14.94
C PHE A 6 14.69 6.56 -14.67
N THR A 7 13.40 6.81 -14.50
CA THR A 7 12.85 8.14 -14.22
C THR A 7 12.08 8.19 -12.91
N LEU A 8 12.07 9.38 -12.29
CA LEU A 8 11.25 9.65 -11.11
C LEU A 8 9.75 9.48 -11.41
N GLU A 9 9.34 9.79 -12.64
CA GLU A 9 7.96 9.56 -13.10
C GLU A 9 7.60 8.08 -13.01
N ASN A 10 8.44 7.18 -13.55
CA ASN A 10 8.18 5.74 -13.48
C ASN A 10 8.22 5.24 -12.03
N VAL A 11 9.17 5.70 -11.21
CA VAL A 11 9.20 5.36 -9.77
C VAL A 11 7.88 5.76 -9.09
N ASN A 12 7.36 6.95 -9.37
CA ASN A 12 6.11 7.44 -8.80
C ASN A 12 4.88 6.69 -9.33
N LYS A 13 4.87 6.28 -10.61
CA LYS A 13 3.83 5.40 -11.17
C LYS A 13 3.80 4.06 -10.44
N ALA A 14 4.95 3.45 -10.16
CA ALA A 14 5.02 2.23 -9.36
C ALA A 14 4.48 2.46 -7.94
N LYS A 15 4.89 3.54 -7.26
CA LYS A 15 4.33 3.90 -5.94
C LYS A 15 2.80 4.02 -5.97
N ALA A 16 2.24 4.62 -7.02
CA ALA A 16 0.80 4.79 -7.17
C ALA A 16 0.06 3.46 -7.42
N LEU A 17 0.60 2.60 -8.29
CA LEU A 17 0.03 1.28 -8.60
C LEU A 17 -0.08 0.38 -7.37
N PHE A 18 0.95 0.39 -6.54
CA PHE A 18 1.14 -0.54 -5.43
C PHE A 18 0.94 0.12 -4.06
N SER A 19 0.37 1.33 -4.03
CA SER A 19 -0.06 1.97 -2.80
C SER A 19 -1.15 1.11 -2.15
N PRO A 20 -1.17 0.96 -0.80
CA PRO A 20 -2.24 0.27 -0.07
C PRO A 20 -3.65 0.88 -0.25
N HIS A 21 -3.77 1.91 -1.10
CA HIS A 21 -4.99 2.64 -1.41
C HIS A 21 -5.42 2.51 -2.89
N SER A 22 -4.74 1.69 -3.71
CA SER A 22 -5.22 1.42 -5.08
C SER A 22 -6.45 0.51 -5.02
N GLU A 23 -7.55 0.98 -5.61
CA GLU A 23 -8.91 0.48 -5.37
C GLU A 23 -9.21 -0.92 -5.93
N ASP A 24 -8.25 -1.60 -6.58
CA ASP A 24 -8.50 -2.83 -7.35
C ASP A 24 -7.73 -4.08 -6.91
N ASP A 25 -6.81 -4.03 -5.93
CA ASP A 25 -5.91 -5.17 -5.69
C ASP A 25 -5.89 -5.71 -4.26
N ILE A 26 -7.01 -6.35 -3.90
CA ILE A 26 -7.07 -7.33 -2.80
C ILE A 26 -6.34 -8.65 -3.21
N TYR A 27 -5.92 -8.79 -4.48
CA TYR A 27 -5.39 -10.03 -5.05
C TYR A 27 -3.97 -9.99 -5.61
N LEU A 28 -3.32 -8.83 -5.69
CA LEU A 28 -1.88 -8.80 -5.81
C LEU A 28 -1.27 -9.16 -4.44
N THR A 29 -1.13 -10.47 -4.23
CA THR A 29 -0.40 -11.11 -3.12
C THR A 29 0.59 -10.14 -2.46
N HIS A 30 0.32 -9.76 -1.21
CA HIS A 30 1.22 -9.02 -0.31
C HIS A 30 2.57 -9.73 -0.05
N LEU A 31 2.93 -10.69 -0.90
CA LEU A 31 4.06 -11.61 -0.86
C LEU A 31 4.88 -11.60 -2.16
N SER A 32 4.54 -10.77 -3.17
CA SER A 32 5.41 -10.68 -4.34
C SER A 32 6.63 -9.81 -4.05
N SER A 33 7.79 -10.27 -4.51
CA SER A 33 9.09 -9.58 -4.48
C SER A 33 8.99 -8.13 -4.97
N ALA A 34 8.15 -7.87 -5.97
CA ALA A 34 7.90 -6.52 -6.50
C ALA A 34 7.24 -5.58 -5.47
N HIS A 35 6.29 -6.07 -4.65
CA HIS A 35 5.68 -5.25 -3.59
C HIS A 35 6.67 -4.92 -2.48
N TRP A 36 7.52 -5.89 -2.12
CA TRP A 36 8.54 -5.67 -1.13
C TRP A 36 9.49 -4.53 -1.54
N CYS A 37 9.93 -4.48 -2.80
CA CYS A 37 10.76 -3.39 -3.32
C CYS A 37 10.10 -2.02 -3.15
N ILE A 38 8.80 -1.92 -3.45
CA ILE A 38 8.06 -0.65 -3.32
C ILE A 38 7.87 -0.24 -1.87
N HIS A 39 7.65 -1.21 -0.97
CA HIS A 39 7.62 -0.93 0.46
C HIS A 39 8.97 -0.40 0.95
N GLN A 40 10.10 -1.02 0.56
CA GLN A 40 11.44 -0.52 0.91
C GLN A 40 11.70 0.87 0.32
N LEU A 41 11.23 1.13 -0.90
CA LEU A 41 11.33 2.45 -1.51
C LEU A 41 10.63 3.55 -0.69
N SER A 42 9.53 3.22 0.02
CA SER A 42 8.79 4.19 0.84
C SER A 42 9.55 4.67 2.09
N THR A 43 10.64 3.98 2.47
CA THR A 43 11.47 4.35 3.62
C THR A 43 12.72 5.15 3.22
N LEU A 44 12.92 5.42 1.93
CA LEU A 44 14.06 6.16 1.41
C LEU A 44 13.73 7.67 1.34
N SER A 45 14.75 8.52 1.46
CA SER A 45 14.61 9.95 1.23
C SER A 45 14.50 10.27 -0.27
N GLU A 46 14.00 11.46 -0.62
CA GLU A 46 13.98 11.91 -2.02
C GLU A 46 15.40 12.04 -2.58
N ASP A 47 16.34 12.57 -1.81
CA ASP A 47 17.75 12.68 -2.18
C ASP A 47 18.38 11.31 -2.52
N ASP A 48 18.08 10.27 -1.72
CA ASP A 48 18.56 8.90 -1.98
C ASP A 48 18.00 8.33 -3.29
N ILE A 49 16.74 8.66 -3.59
CA ILE A 49 16.07 8.22 -4.82
C ILE A 49 16.67 8.93 -6.03
N GLU A 50 16.88 10.25 -5.95
CA GLU A 50 17.48 11.05 -7.01
C GLU A 50 18.91 10.59 -7.32
N GLN A 51 19.73 10.38 -6.29
CA GLN A 51 21.11 9.90 -6.47
C GLN A 51 21.14 8.51 -7.15
N ALA A 52 20.23 7.62 -6.77
CA ALA A 52 20.12 6.31 -7.40
C ALA A 52 19.66 6.39 -8.86
N LEU A 53 18.73 7.29 -9.19
CA LEU A 53 18.27 7.51 -10.55
C LEU A 53 19.39 8.10 -11.42
N ASP A 54 20.14 9.07 -10.91
CA ASP A 54 21.29 9.65 -11.60
C ASP A 54 22.33 8.57 -11.95
N TYR A 55 22.61 7.66 -11.01
CA TYR A 55 23.50 6.52 -11.26
C TYR A 55 22.98 5.61 -12.37
N LEU A 56 21.68 5.30 -12.37
CA LEU A 56 21.06 4.37 -13.33
C LEU A 56 20.83 5.00 -14.70
N SER A 57 20.72 6.33 -14.79
CA SER A 57 20.42 7.08 -16.02
C SER A 57 21.39 6.81 -17.17
N VAL A 58 22.64 6.41 -16.86
CA VAL A 58 23.65 6.03 -17.86
C VAL A 58 23.17 4.90 -18.79
N TRP A 59 22.29 4.04 -18.30
CA TRP A 59 21.74 2.92 -19.06
C TRP A 59 20.74 3.33 -20.12
N ASP A 60 19.93 4.34 -19.84
CA ASP A 60 18.98 4.90 -20.81
C ASP A 60 19.72 5.59 -21.98
N LEU A 61 20.97 6.03 -21.76
CA LEU A 61 21.83 6.60 -22.81
C LEU A 61 22.46 5.54 -23.73
N ILE A 62 22.64 4.31 -23.23
CA ILE A 62 23.36 3.24 -23.93
C ILE A 62 22.40 2.30 -24.65
N ALA A 63 21.25 2.01 -24.03
CA ALA A 63 20.29 1.04 -24.54
C ALA A 63 18.88 1.62 -24.50
N GLU A 64 18.04 1.17 -25.45
CA GLU A 64 16.62 1.52 -25.38
C GLU A 64 15.97 0.84 -24.16
N PRO A 65 14.98 1.50 -23.53
CA PRO A 65 14.30 1.02 -22.33
C PRO A 65 13.83 -0.43 -22.37
N GLN A 66 13.33 -0.89 -23.53
CA GLN A 66 12.90 -2.27 -23.75
C GLN A 66 14.08 -3.25 -23.71
N GLU A 67 15.20 -2.89 -24.32
CA GLU A 67 16.42 -3.70 -24.32
C GLU A 67 17.00 -3.75 -22.91
N THR A 68 17.04 -2.62 -22.21
CA THR A 68 17.45 -2.55 -20.80
C THR A 68 16.59 -3.46 -19.92
N ALA A 69 15.27 -3.35 -19.99
CA ALA A 69 14.35 -4.19 -19.22
C ALA A 69 14.50 -5.68 -19.55
N ARG A 70 14.73 -6.02 -20.83
CA ARG A 70 14.97 -7.41 -21.26
C ARG A 70 16.28 -7.95 -20.68
N GLU A 71 17.35 -7.18 -20.75
CA GLU A 71 18.66 -7.60 -20.24
C GLU A 71 18.64 -7.75 -18.71
N LEU A 72 17.85 -6.96 -17.98
CA LEU A 72 17.64 -7.12 -16.54
C LEU A 72 16.94 -8.44 -16.14
N THR A 73 16.32 -9.15 -17.08
CA THR A 73 15.80 -10.51 -16.81
C THR A 73 16.91 -11.57 -16.80
N LYS A 74 18.11 -11.25 -17.31
CA LYS A 74 19.27 -12.14 -17.42
C LYS A 74 20.35 -11.75 -16.41
N ILE A 75 20.62 -12.62 -15.44
CA ILE A 75 21.54 -12.38 -14.31
C ILE A 75 23.00 -12.16 -14.75
N ASP A 76 23.38 -12.55 -15.95
CA ASP A 76 24.73 -12.43 -16.49
C ASP A 76 24.93 -11.24 -17.44
N SER A 77 23.87 -10.49 -17.74
CA SER A 77 23.92 -9.36 -18.69
C SER A 77 24.71 -8.17 -18.17
N TYR A 78 25.15 -7.31 -19.10
CA TYR A 78 25.83 -6.06 -18.76
C TYR A 78 24.90 -5.14 -17.93
N ALA A 79 23.62 -5.06 -18.31
CA ALA A 79 22.62 -4.26 -17.59
C ALA A 79 22.42 -4.75 -16.15
N TRP A 80 22.32 -6.06 -15.97
CA TRP A 80 22.23 -6.66 -14.64
C TRP A 80 23.46 -6.35 -13.78
N ARG A 81 24.67 -6.49 -14.34
CA ARG A 81 25.92 -6.25 -13.60
C ARG A 81 25.98 -4.84 -13.03
N HIS A 82 25.69 -3.81 -13.84
CA HIS A 82 25.77 -2.43 -13.36
C HIS A 82 24.56 -1.99 -12.54
N CYS A 83 23.35 -2.43 -12.87
CA CYS A 83 22.15 -1.99 -12.14
C CYS A 83 21.96 -2.76 -10.82
N VAL A 84 22.57 -3.94 -10.67
CA VAL A 84 22.38 -4.83 -9.53
C VAL A 84 23.69 -5.23 -8.87
N ALA A 85 24.57 -5.94 -9.60
CA ALA A 85 25.71 -6.59 -8.98
C ALA A 85 26.73 -5.59 -8.41
N GLU A 86 27.06 -4.54 -9.14
CA GLU A 86 28.01 -3.50 -8.73
C GLU A 86 27.50 -2.69 -7.51
N PRO A 87 26.28 -2.13 -7.52
CA PRO A 87 25.74 -1.47 -6.34
C PRO A 87 25.73 -2.34 -5.09
N LEU A 88 25.37 -3.62 -5.25
CA LEU A 88 25.38 -4.57 -4.14
C LEU A 88 26.79 -4.89 -3.65
N SER A 89 27.80 -4.87 -4.52
CA SER A 89 29.21 -5.03 -4.13
C SER A 89 29.71 -3.88 -3.25
N ASP A 90 29.20 -2.67 -3.49
CA ASP A 90 29.46 -1.49 -2.67
C ASP A 90 28.57 -1.41 -1.41
N ARG A 91 27.75 -2.44 -1.18
CA ARG A 91 26.72 -2.52 -0.12
C ARG A 91 25.63 -1.44 -0.22
N ASN A 92 25.47 -0.80 -1.38
CA ASN A 92 24.42 0.18 -1.63
C ASN A 92 23.17 -0.49 -2.20
N ARG A 93 22.25 -0.84 -1.30
CA ARG A 93 20.98 -1.52 -1.64
C ARG A 93 19.94 -0.56 -2.24
N THR A 94 20.11 0.76 -2.07
CA THR A 94 19.18 1.79 -2.54
C THR A 94 19.08 1.81 -4.07
N ILE A 95 20.22 1.73 -4.76
CA ILE A 95 20.30 1.78 -6.23
C ILE A 95 19.45 0.67 -6.88
N PRO A 96 19.65 -0.63 -6.58
CA PRO A 96 18.85 -1.69 -7.19
C PRO A 96 17.36 -1.63 -6.78
N LEU A 97 17.03 -1.12 -5.58
CA LEU A 97 15.63 -0.94 -5.15
C LEU A 97 14.90 0.10 -6.00
N VAL A 98 15.54 1.25 -6.24
CA VAL A 98 15.01 2.33 -7.08
C VAL A 98 14.86 1.87 -8.51
N GLY A 99 15.86 1.15 -9.05
CA GLY A 99 15.81 0.57 -10.39
C GLY A 99 14.63 -0.39 -10.59
N ALA A 100 14.38 -1.29 -9.63
CA ALA A 100 13.23 -2.19 -9.68
C ALA A 100 11.90 -1.44 -9.76
N CYS A 101 11.74 -0.37 -8.99
CA CYS A 101 10.52 0.44 -8.97
C CYS A 101 10.34 1.23 -10.27
N ALA A 102 11.42 1.75 -10.85
CA ALA A 102 11.37 2.40 -12.15
C ALA A 102 10.89 1.42 -13.24
N VAL A 103 11.40 0.18 -13.27
CA VAL A 103 10.95 -0.86 -14.21
C VAL A 103 9.46 -1.19 -14.02
N LEU A 104 9.00 -1.30 -12.77
CA LEU A 104 7.60 -1.61 -12.46
C LEU A 104 6.62 -0.51 -12.89
N GLY A 105 7.04 0.74 -12.83
CA GLY A 105 6.19 1.88 -13.13
C GLY A 105 6.23 2.32 -14.60
N MET A 106 6.91 1.56 -15.46
CA MET A 106 6.95 1.81 -16.90
C MET A 106 5.62 1.43 -17.59
N ILE A 107 4.52 2.00 -17.12
CA ILE A 107 3.18 1.80 -17.68
C ILE A 107 3.05 2.63 -18.95
N GLY A 108 2.58 2.00 -20.03
CA GLY A 108 2.30 2.66 -21.32
C GLY A 108 3.35 2.42 -22.41
N ASN A 109 4.36 1.58 -22.14
CA ASN A 109 5.19 1.01 -23.19
C ASN A 109 4.62 -0.37 -23.58
N ASP A 110 3.69 -0.38 -24.55
CA ASP A 110 3.00 -1.59 -25.03
C ASP A 110 3.99 -2.65 -25.57
N ASP A 111 5.23 -2.26 -25.89
CA ASP A 111 6.27 -3.13 -26.40
C ASP A 111 7.00 -3.93 -25.30
N ILE A 112 6.76 -3.63 -24.01
CA ILE A 112 7.32 -4.39 -22.88
C ILE A 112 6.21 -5.18 -22.18
N PRO A 113 6.20 -6.52 -22.31
CA PRO A 113 5.25 -7.37 -21.60
C PRO A 113 5.36 -7.19 -20.08
N LYS A 114 4.20 -7.07 -19.41
CA LYS A 114 4.10 -6.90 -17.94
C LYS A 114 4.85 -7.99 -17.17
N GLU A 115 4.84 -9.23 -17.68
CA GLU A 115 5.55 -10.37 -17.09
C GLU A 115 7.07 -10.15 -17.04
N LYS A 116 7.65 -9.50 -18.04
CA LYS A 116 9.08 -9.19 -18.07
C LYS A 116 9.44 -8.11 -17.06
N CYS A 117 8.63 -7.06 -16.93
CA CYS A 117 8.83 -6.04 -15.90
C CYS A 117 8.75 -6.65 -14.50
N LEU A 118 7.75 -7.50 -14.26
CA LEU A 118 7.60 -8.22 -13.00
C LEU A 118 8.77 -9.15 -12.71
N LEU A 119 9.26 -9.88 -13.72
CA LEU A 119 10.42 -10.77 -13.58
C LEU A 119 11.70 -9.99 -13.30
N ALA A 120 11.97 -8.92 -14.05
CA ALA A 120 13.12 -8.05 -13.83
C ALA A 120 13.10 -7.50 -12.40
N ALA A 121 12.00 -6.86 -11.98
CA ALA A 121 11.81 -6.35 -10.63
C ALA A 121 11.95 -7.44 -9.53
N SER A 122 11.46 -8.65 -9.81
CA SER A 122 11.59 -9.78 -8.89
C SER A 122 13.04 -10.21 -8.71
N ASN A 123 13.82 -10.22 -9.79
CA ASN A 123 15.24 -10.55 -9.70
C ASN A 123 15.98 -9.56 -8.78
N PHE A 124 15.71 -8.26 -8.86
CA PHE A 124 16.30 -7.27 -7.93
C PHE A 124 16.00 -7.62 -6.47
N ALA A 125 14.74 -7.92 -6.15
CA ALA A 125 14.36 -8.29 -4.79
C ALA A 125 15.10 -9.55 -4.32
N PHE A 126 15.18 -10.59 -5.18
CA PHE A 126 15.89 -11.82 -4.84
C PHE A 126 17.39 -11.58 -4.63
N ALA A 127 18.04 -10.71 -5.40
CA ALA A 127 19.45 -10.38 -5.25
C ALA A 127 19.74 -9.61 -3.96
N ILE A 128 18.87 -8.69 -3.57
CA ILE A 128 19.00 -7.98 -2.29
C ILE A 128 18.73 -8.95 -1.13
N LEU A 129 17.68 -9.77 -1.23
CA LEU A 129 17.30 -10.74 -0.21
C LEU A 129 18.36 -11.82 -0.03
N SER A 130 19.00 -12.32 -1.10
CA SER A 130 20.07 -13.32 -0.97
C SER A 130 21.26 -12.80 -0.18
N ILE A 131 21.62 -11.52 -0.34
CA ILE A 131 22.65 -10.86 0.46
C ILE A 131 22.17 -10.63 1.91
N GLN A 132 20.88 -10.38 2.10
CA GLN A 132 20.30 -10.22 3.43
C GLN A 132 20.12 -11.54 4.18
N VAL A 133 19.94 -12.67 3.51
CA VAL A 133 19.89 -13.99 4.16
C VAL A 133 21.23 -14.36 4.79
N ASP A 134 22.33 -13.79 4.29
CA ASP A 134 23.65 -13.86 4.95
C ASP A 134 23.79 -12.86 6.12
N ASP A 135 22.79 -12.00 6.35
CA ASP A 135 22.70 -10.98 7.41
C ASP A 135 21.85 -11.53 8.57
N THR A 136 22.47 -11.76 9.73
CA THR A 136 21.90 -12.57 10.83
C THR A 136 20.60 -11.98 11.42
N GLU A 137 20.37 -10.68 11.24
CA GLU A 137 19.18 -9.98 11.70
C GLU A 137 17.94 -10.24 10.82
N VAL A 138 18.15 -10.48 9.51
CA VAL A 138 17.05 -10.70 8.55
C VAL A 138 16.57 -12.16 8.58
N VAL A 139 17.48 -13.14 8.72
CA VAL A 139 17.10 -14.55 8.96
C VAL A 139 16.15 -14.67 10.15
N ASN A 140 16.45 -13.96 11.25
CA ASN A 140 15.59 -13.91 12.43
C ASN A 140 14.23 -13.26 12.16
N SER A 141 14.11 -12.33 11.21
CA SER A 141 12.83 -11.72 10.84
C SER A 141 11.92 -12.66 10.02
N PHE A 142 12.51 -13.50 9.17
CA PHE A 142 11.80 -14.53 8.40
C PHE A 142 11.39 -15.72 9.27
N ASP A 143 12.22 -16.16 10.21
CA ASP A 143 11.85 -17.21 11.17
C ASP A 143 10.67 -16.79 12.06
N ASN A 144 10.55 -15.48 12.33
CA ASN A 144 9.48 -14.90 13.14
C ASN A 144 8.27 -14.39 12.33
N LEU A 145 8.23 -14.61 11.01
CA LEU A 145 7.15 -14.10 10.15
C LEU A 145 5.78 -14.64 10.57
N HIS A 146 5.74 -15.92 11.00
CA HIS A 146 4.55 -16.56 11.56
C HIS A 146 4.06 -15.88 12.87
N LEU A 147 4.98 -15.33 13.69
CA LEU A 147 4.66 -14.60 14.92
C LEU A 147 4.13 -13.20 14.61
N ILE A 148 4.67 -12.55 13.58
CA ILE A 148 4.18 -11.26 13.08
C ILE A 148 2.75 -11.40 12.54
N GLU A 149 2.49 -12.42 11.71
CA GLU A 149 1.13 -12.73 11.23
C GLU A 149 0.15 -12.99 12.36
N LYS A 150 0.57 -13.75 13.38
CA LYS A 150 -0.26 -14.06 14.53
C LYS A 150 -0.58 -12.82 15.36
N ARG A 151 0.39 -11.91 15.52
CA ARG A 151 0.21 -10.60 16.16
C ARG A 151 -0.73 -9.70 15.36
N GLN A 152 -0.61 -9.67 14.03
CA GLN A 152 -1.50 -8.88 13.18
C GLN A 152 -2.93 -9.43 13.16
N LYS A 153 -3.12 -10.74 12.99
CA LYS A 153 -4.44 -11.38 13.12
C LYS A 153 -5.07 -11.12 14.50
N ALA A 154 -4.27 -11.14 15.56
CA ALA A 154 -4.73 -10.77 16.90
C ALA A 154 -5.09 -9.28 17.02
N ALA A 155 -4.33 -8.38 16.39
CA ALA A 155 -4.61 -6.95 16.35
C ALA A 155 -5.89 -6.63 15.56
N TYR A 156 -6.10 -7.28 14.40
CA TYR A 156 -7.34 -7.17 13.62
C TYR A 156 -8.53 -7.74 14.37
N ALA A 157 -8.42 -8.94 14.95
CA ALA A 157 -9.48 -9.52 15.77
C ALA A 157 -9.80 -8.64 17.00
N LYS A 158 -8.80 -7.94 17.55
CA LYS A 158 -8.99 -6.95 18.61
C LYS A 158 -9.70 -5.69 18.09
N HIS A 159 -9.30 -5.16 16.95
CA HIS A 159 -9.94 -4.02 16.29
C HIS A 159 -11.41 -4.30 15.93
N ASP A 160 -11.69 -5.47 15.37
CA ASP A 160 -13.04 -5.88 14.97
C ASP A 160 -13.94 -6.13 16.19
N LYS A 161 -13.40 -6.69 17.27
CA LYS A 161 -14.08 -6.73 18.58
C LYS A 161 -14.34 -5.34 19.17
N HIS A 162 -13.46 -4.37 18.94
CA HIS A 162 -13.59 -3.01 19.47
C HIS A 162 -14.62 -2.16 18.70
N TYR A 163 -14.61 -2.23 17.37
CA TYR A 163 -15.37 -1.29 16.52
C TYR A 163 -16.39 -1.95 15.58
N GLY A 164 -16.44 -3.28 15.49
CA GLY A 164 -17.28 -3.98 14.51
C GLY A 164 -18.77 -3.68 14.64
N LEU A 165 -19.30 -3.65 15.86
CA LEU A 165 -20.74 -3.41 16.10
C LEU A 165 -21.15 -1.97 15.75
N ILE A 166 -20.36 -0.97 16.16
CA ILE A 166 -20.63 0.43 15.81
C ILE A 166 -20.42 0.70 14.32
N LYS A 167 -19.39 0.09 13.69
CA LYS A 167 -19.17 0.16 12.24
C LYS A 167 -20.36 -0.39 11.46
N ALA A 168 -20.88 -1.56 11.83
CA ALA A 168 -22.07 -2.13 11.20
C ALA A 168 -23.31 -1.22 11.35
N LYS A 169 -23.48 -0.59 12.53
CA LYS A 169 -24.57 0.36 12.76
C LYS A 169 -24.46 1.60 11.89
N MET A 170 -23.25 2.16 11.75
CA MET A 170 -22.99 3.32 10.91
C MET A 170 -23.21 3.03 9.43
N ASN A 171 -22.80 1.86 8.95
CA ASN A 171 -23.10 1.42 7.60
C ASN A 171 -24.61 1.29 7.35
N ALA A 172 -25.36 0.73 8.29
CA ALA A 172 -26.82 0.67 8.18
C ALA A 172 -27.47 2.07 8.15
N TRP A 173 -26.96 3.03 8.93
CA TRP A 173 -27.42 4.43 8.85
C TRP A 173 -27.07 5.08 7.51
N ALA A 174 -25.87 4.83 6.99
CA ALA A 174 -25.44 5.32 5.70
C ALA A 174 -26.32 4.79 4.56
N GLU A 175 -26.62 3.49 4.55
CA GLU A 175 -27.53 2.88 3.56
C GLU A 175 -28.94 3.49 3.59
N GLN A 176 -29.45 3.83 4.79
CA GLN A 176 -30.72 4.53 4.94
C GLN A 176 -30.68 5.95 4.37
N GLU A 177 -29.58 6.68 4.56
CA GLU A 177 -29.43 8.04 4.02
C GLU A 177 -29.26 8.02 2.51
N ILE A 178 -28.51 7.05 1.98
CA ILE A 178 -28.36 6.83 0.54
C ILE A 178 -29.73 6.51 -0.08
N SER A 179 -30.54 5.64 0.53
CA SER A 179 -31.84 5.25 -0.03
C SER A 179 -32.91 6.34 0.02
N LYS A 180 -32.78 7.33 0.91
CA LYS A 180 -33.68 8.49 0.99
C LYS A 180 -33.24 9.66 0.12
N CYS A 181 -32.00 9.65 -0.38
CA CYS A 181 -31.47 10.73 -1.19
C CYS A 181 -31.88 10.57 -2.64
N ASN A 182 -32.77 11.45 -3.11
CA ASN A 182 -33.21 11.47 -4.52
C ASN A 182 -32.20 12.16 -5.46
N GLY A 183 -31.01 12.55 -4.98
CA GLY A 183 -29.98 13.27 -5.73
C GLY A 183 -28.58 12.65 -5.59
N LYS A 184 -27.56 13.30 -6.17
CA LYS A 184 -26.16 12.86 -6.01
C LYS A 184 -25.69 13.12 -4.58
N MET A 185 -25.63 12.07 -3.75
CA MET A 185 -25.01 12.11 -2.44
C MET A 185 -23.48 12.21 -2.56
N THR A 186 -22.87 13.15 -1.86
CA THR A 186 -21.41 13.29 -1.78
C THR A 186 -20.85 12.47 -0.61
N MET A 187 -19.59 12.04 -0.69
CA MET A 187 -18.90 11.32 0.39
C MET A 187 -18.90 12.11 1.71
N LYS A 188 -18.59 13.42 1.61
CA LYS A 188 -18.61 14.34 2.74
C LYS A 188 -20.03 14.47 3.33
N GLY A 189 -21.04 14.70 2.48
CA GLY A 189 -22.43 14.84 2.92
C GLY A 189 -22.95 13.57 3.60
N LEU A 190 -22.67 12.39 3.05
CA LEU A 190 -23.03 11.11 3.68
C LEU A 190 -22.40 10.97 5.07
N THR A 191 -21.12 11.31 5.18
CA THR A 191 -20.39 11.24 6.46
C THR A 191 -20.99 12.21 7.47
N GLU A 192 -21.28 13.46 7.09
CA GLU A 192 -21.91 14.46 7.97
C GLU A 192 -23.29 14.01 8.45
N HIS A 193 -24.11 13.41 7.58
CA HIS A 193 -25.42 12.88 7.97
C HIS A 193 -25.32 11.71 8.96
N VAL A 194 -24.36 10.80 8.75
CA VAL A 194 -24.16 9.66 9.65
C VAL A 194 -23.53 10.10 10.97
N ASP A 195 -22.60 11.04 10.94
CA ASP A 195 -21.99 11.64 12.13
C ASP A 195 -23.03 12.38 12.98
N ALA A 196 -23.92 13.15 12.35
CA ALA A 196 -25.04 13.80 13.04
C ALA A 196 -25.97 12.76 13.70
N LYS A 197 -26.34 11.69 12.99
CA LYS A 197 -27.13 10.59 13.57
C LYS A 197 -26.43 9.91 14.74
N TYR A 198 -25.11 9.75 14.66
CA TYR A 198 -24.32 9.17 15.73
C TYR A 198 -24.37 10.06 16.97
N HIS A 199 -24.15 11.37 16.81
CA HIS A 199 -24.24 12.32 17.92
C HIS A 199 -25.67 12.46 18.49
N ASP A 200 -26.71 12.43 17.65
CA ASP A 200 -28.11 12.36 18.10
C ASP A 200 -28.37 11.08 18.91
N TRP A 201 -27.80 9.95 18.47
CA TRP A 201 -27.91 8.69 19.17
C TRP A 201 -27.17 8.73 20.51
N LEU A 202 -25.99 9.35 20.58
CA LEU A 202 -25.25 9.57 21.83
C LEU A 202 -26.01 10.46 22.82
N ALA A 203 -26.68 11.51 22.33
CA ALA A 203 -27.52 12.37 23.15
C ALA A 203 -28.73 11.63 23.74
N LYS A 204 -29.22 10.60 23.04
CA LYS A 204 -30.34 9.77 23.47
C LYS A 204 -29.93 8.60 24.37
N TYR A 205 -28.73 8.06 24.16
CA TYR A 205 -28.18 6.90 24.86
C TYR A 205 -26.83 7.27 25.46
N PRO A 206 -26.81 7.81 26.70
CA PRO A 206 -25.57 8.22 27.35
C PRO A 206 -24.64 7.02 27.60
N VAL A 207 -23.38 7.32 27.92
CA VAL A 207 -22.26 6.37 27.99
C VAL A 207 -22.49 5.21 28.99
N ASP A 208 -23.33 5.43 30.00
CA ASP A 208 -23.74 4.48 31.03
C ASP A 208 -24.96 3.63 30.64
N SER A 209 -25.58 3.87 29.48
CA SER A 209 -26.72 3.09 29.00
C SER A 209 -26.33 1.72 28.44
N ILE A 210 -27.24 0.75 28.58
CA ILE A 210 -27.06 -0.61 28.03
C ILE A 210 -26.92 -0.54 26.50
N GLU A 211 -27.67 0.35 25.87
CA GLU A 211 -27.64 0.60 24.42
C GLU A 211 -26.29 1.15 23.97
N TYR A 212 -25.70 2.06 24.74
CA TYR A 212 -24.33 2.54 24.50
C TYR A 212 -23.31 1.40 24.59
N MET A 213 -23.34 0.64 25.68
CA MET A 213 -22.40 -0.47 25.91
C MET A 213 -22.51 -1.57 24.85
N LYS A 214 -23.69 -1.79 24.26
CA LYS A 214 -23.88 -2.75 23.16
C LYS A 214 -23.10 -2.35 21.90
N LEU A 215 -23.01 -1.06 21.57
CA LEU A 215 -22.26 -0.59 20.40
C LEU A 215 -20.81 -0.25 20.72
N HIS A 216 -20.50 0.03 21.99
CA HIS A 216 -19.17 0.36 22.49
C HIS A 216 -18.69 -0.62 23.59
N PRO A 217 -18.64 -1.95 23.33
CA PRO A 217 -18.43 -2.98 24.36
C PRO A 217 -17.07 -2.91 25.08
N PHE A 218 -16.16 -2.06 24.62
CA PHE A 218 -14.82 -1.92 25.18
C PHE A 218 -14.46 -0.48 25.59
N ASN A 219 -15.42 0.45 25.64
CA ASN A 219 -15.22 1.73 26.32
C ASN A 219 -15.30 1.52 27.86
N LYS A 220 -14.39 0.70 28.40
CA LYS A 220 -14.38 0.28 29.81
C LYS A 220 -14.18 1.44 30.80
N ASN A 221 -13.67 2.57 30.32
CA ASN A 221 -13.41 3.74 31.14
C ASN A 221 -14.58 4.74 31.14
N GLN A 222 -15.68 4.42 30.43
CA GLN A 222 -16.85 5.30 30.29
C GLN A 222 -16.47 6.72 29.85
N ASP A 223 -15.49 6.82 28.96
CA ASP A 223 -14.96 8.10 28.50
C ASP A 223 -15.80 8.60 27.32
N PRO A 224 -16.57 9.70 27.47
CA PRO A 224 -17.41 10.24 26.40
C PRO A 224 -16.57 10.75 25.21
N ASP A 225 -15.31 11.12 25.43
CA ASP A 225 -14.42 11.67 24.39
C ASP A 225 -13.79 10.57 23.51
N LYS A 226 -14.01 9.29 23.85
CA LYS A 226 -13.60 8.12 23.03
C LYS A 226 -14.66 7.69 22.02
N GLY A 227 -15.57 8.59 21.66
CA GLY A 227 -16.50 8.39 20.55
C GLY A 227 -15.78 8.11 19.23
N VAL A 228 -16.54 7.64 18.24
CA VAL A 228 -16.02 7.44 16.88
C VAL A 228 -15.78 8.81 16.25
N SER A 229 -14.52 9.10 15.85
CA SER A 229 -14.19 10.37 15.20
C SER A 229 -14.81 10.46 13.81
N TRP A 230 -15.13 11.68 13.36
CA TRP A 230 -15.65 11.95 12.02
C TRP A 230 -14.81 11.27 10.92
N LYS A 231 -13.47 11.30 11.05
CA LYS A 231 -12.54 10.67 10.11
C LYS A 231 -12.78 9.15 10.03
N THR A 232 -12.98 8.52 11.18
CA THR A 232 -13.29 7.09 11.24
C THR A 232 -14.65 6.77 10.61
N ILE A 233 -15.65 7.62 10.78
CA ILE A 233 -16.96 7.47 10.12
C ILE A 233 -16.79 7.59 8.60
N TYR A 234 -16.03 8.59 8.12
CA TYR A 234 -15.73 8.79 6.71
C TYR A 234 -15.15 7.52 6.07
N ASP A 235 -14.16 6.92 6.73
CA ASP A 235 -13.50 5.70 6.23
C ASP A 235 -14.45 4.50 6.18
N TRP A 236 -15.47 4.44 7.05
CA TRP A 236 -16.43 3.34 7.09
C TRP A 236 -17.55 3.47 6.06
N VAL A 237 -18.10 4.68 5.88
CA VAL A 237 -19.34 4.87 5.11
C VAL A 237 -19.13 5.26 3.65
N THR A 238 -17.99 5.87 3.32
CA THR A 238 -17.72 6.32 1.94
C THR A 238 -17.52 5.20 0.91
N PRO A 239 -17.00 3.99 1.26
CA PRO A 239 -16.97 2.87 0.34
C PRO A 239 -18.37 2.49 -0.22
N LEU A 240 -19.44 2.66 0.57
CA LEU A 240 -20.81 2.35 0.13
C LEU A 240 -21.30 3.19 -1.07
N LEU A 241 -20.69 4.36 -1.31
CA LEU A 241 -20.95 5.18 -2.50
C LEU A 241 -20.02 4.84 -3.68
N ARG A 242 -18.86 4.23 -3.42
CA ARG A 242 -17.91 3.78 -4.45
C ARG A 242 -18.37 2.46 -5.06
N ASP A 243 -18.79 1.52 -4.23
CA ASP A 243 -19.16 0.16 -4.65
C ASP A 243 -20.51 0.09 -5.39
N LYS A 244 -21.38 1.10 -5.23
CA LYS A 244 -22.67 1.21 -5.96
C LYS A 244 -22.56 1.79 -7.38
N LYS A 245 -21.37 2.17 -7.83
CA LYS A 245 -21.12 2.67 -9.20
C LYS A 245 -20.74 1.57 -10.21
N LYS A 246 -20.75 0.30 -9.82
CA LYS A 246 -20.61 -0.85 -10.72
C LYS A 246 -21.98 -1.43 -11.07
#